data_AF-A0A9W4GWT3-F1
#
_entry.id   AF-A0A9W4GWT3-F1
#
_cell.length_a   1.000
_cell.length_b   1.000
_cell.length_c   1.000
_cell.angle_alpha   90.00
_cell.angle_beta   90.00
_cell.angle_gamma   90.00
#
_symmetry.space_group_name_H-M   'P 1'
#
loop_
_entity.id
_entity.type
_entity.pdbx_description
1 polymer ?
#
loop_
_entity_poly.entity_id
_entity_poly.type
_entity_poly.pdbx_seq_one_letter_code
_entity_poly.pdbx_strand_id
1 'polypeptide(L)'
;MSIQKTAVRAAALLACAVVLAACNNDDSSDTSDAPPSTTAAAPTTSAAAEPTATTAAPDAGGSGSAASGTKLKTLLPTAATAPKGWKVDDSAAFDTGANVKADPGSPLLPDDDCARALTNGGAQTLTSDYAAAYATTGLTDPNDGSSTVVFNSYQPGDAAKQMAEVTALTKRCASFSSKDMSGKAVKMTVTAKPVAGAGDQSLDITVKPTGNYVGSEIVLVQSGDVIMAVDQSDAAGAMKPLGPVAKQLAAVLPLK
;
A
#
# COMPACT_ATOMS: atom_id res chain seq x y z
N MET A 1 -19.50 33.69 33.28
CA MET A 1 -18.24 34.00 32.59
C MET A 1 -18.25 33.24 31.28
N SER A 2 -18.59 33.94 30.19
CA SER A 2 -18.73 33.39 28.85
C SER A 2 -17.57 33.90 28.02
N ILE A 3 -16.79 33.03 27.39
CA ILE A 3 -15.78 33.43 26.40
C ILE A 3 -15.96 32.55 25.17
N GLN A 4 -15.99 33.25 24.04
CA GLN A 4 -16.68 32.93 22.80
C GLN A 4 -15.91 31.93 21.92
N LYS A 5 -16.67 31.09 21.23
CA LYS A 5 -16.24 30.31 20.07
C LYS A 5 -16.21 31.22 18.85
N THR A 6 -15.06 31.38 18.22
CA THR A 6 -14.94 32.08 16.93
C THR A 6 -14.58 31.06 15.86
N ALA A 7 -15.59 30.64 15.10
CA ALA A 7 -15.41 29.90 13.86
C ALA A 7 -15.09 30.90 12.75
N VAL A 8 -13.93 30.76 12.10
CA VAL A 8 -13.62 31.49 10.86
C VAL A 8 -13.86 30.53 9.71
N ARG A 9 -14.96 30.75 8.99
CA ARG A 9 -15.16 30.23 7.63
C ARG A 9 -14.53 31.22 6.66
N ALA A 10 -13.57 30.77 5.86
CA ALA A 10 -13.12 31.50 4.68
C ALA A 10 -13.28 30.60 3.45
N ALA A 11 -14.13 31.07 2.54
CA ALA A 11 -14.34 30.53 1.21
C ALA A 11 -13.50 31.32 0.19
N ALA A 12 -13.05 30.64 -0.87
CA ALA A 12 -12.81 31.12 -2.25
C ALA A 12 -11.65 30.27 -2.86
N LEU A 13 -11.96 29.34 -3.78
CA LEU A 13 -12.00 29.56 -5.25
C LEU A 13 -10.68 30.06 -5.83
N LEU A 14 -9.92 29.16 -6.44
CA LEU A 14 -9.16 29.48 -7.65
C LEU A 14 -9.07 28.24 -8.55
N ALA A 15 -9.75 28.34 -9.69
CA ALA A 15 -9.66 27.42 -10.81
C ALA A 15 -8.46 27.81 -11.69
N CYS A 16 -7.57 26.87 -11.98
CA CYS A 16 -6.62 26.97 -13.08
C CYS A 16 -6.79 25.74 -13.98
N ALA A 17 -7.53 25.93 -15.06
CA ALA A 17 -7.50 25.04 -16.21
C ALA A 17 -6.20 25.30 -16.98
N VAL A 18 -5.34 24.29 -17.09
CA VAL A 18 -4.21 24.30 -18.01
C VAL A 18 -4.50 23.29 -19.11
N VAL A 19 -4.62 23.84 -20.31
CA VAL A 19 -4.76 23.14 -21.59
C VAL A 19 -3.45 22.44 -21.91
N LEU A 20 -3.47 21.12 -22.12
CA LEU A 20 -2.46 20.45 -22.94
C LEU A 20 -3.12 19.97 -24.23
N ALA A 21 -2.91 20.76 -25.27
CA ALA A 21 -2.94 20.30 -26.65
C ALA A 21 -1.51 19.88 -27.01
N ALA A 22 -1.31 18.61 -27.38
CA ALA A 22 -0.11 18.16 -28.07
C ALA A 22 -0.50 17.10 -29.09
N CYS A 23 -0.02 17.32 -30.31
CA CYS A 23 -0.49 16.77 -31.55
C CYS A 23 -0.11 15.31 -31.78
N ASN A 24 -1.02 14.59 -32.42
CA ASN A 24 -0.74 13.45 -33.30
C ASN A 24 0.33 13.82 -34.35
N ASN A 25 1.14 12.85 -34.76
CA ASN A 25 1.47 12.67 -36.18
C ASN A 25 1.93 11.23 -36.43
N ASP A 26 1.13 10.52 -37.24
CA ASP A 26 1.50 9.38 -38.07
C ASP A 26 2.71 9.70 -38.96
N ASP A 27 3.53 8.71 -39.33
CA ASP A 27 3.75 8.36 -40.75
C ASP A 27 4.55 7.06 -40.99
N SER A 28 4.10 6.36 -42.05
CA SER A 28 4.85 5.56 -43.02
C SER A 28 5.38 4.16 -42.68
N SER A 29 4.55 3.18 -43.04
CA SER A 29 4.78 2.11 -44.03
C SER A 29 6.21 1.69 -44.40
N ASP A 30 6.48 0.38 -44.34
CA ASP A 30 7.13 -0.29 -45.46
C ASP A 30 6.66 -1.75 -45.66
N THR A 31 6.22 -1.98 -46.88
CA THR A 31 5.88 -3.25 -47.53
C THR A 31 7.13 -4.03 -47.90
N SER A 32 7.13 -5.36 -47.74
CA SER A 32 8.00 -6.23 -48.54
C SER A 32 7.42 -7.64 -48.68
N ASP A 33 6.96 -7.88 -49.90
CA ASP A 33 6.79 -9.11 -50.70
C ASP A 33 7.05 -10.51 -50.10
N ALA A 34 6.05 -11.38 -50.28
CA ALA A 34 6.19 -12.82 -50.54
C ALA A 34 6.44 -13.05 -52.05
N PRO A 35 7.03 -14.18 -52.56
CA PRO A 35 6.36 -15.51 -52.65
C PRO A 35 7.36 -16.71 -52.75
N PRO A 36 7.04 -17.93 -53.28
CA PRO A 36 5.84 -18.78 -53.19
C PRO A 36 6.08 -20.21 -52.63
N SER A 37 4.93 -20.83 -52.28
CA SER A 37 4.50 -22.24 -52.22
C SER A 37 5.43 -23.41 -52.57
N THR A 38 5.39 -24.44 -51.71
CA THR A 38 5.43 -25.85 -52.14
C THR A 38 4.36 -26.67 -51.43
N THR A 39 3.56 -27.35 -52.25
CA THR A 39 2.45 -28.24 -51.89
C THR A 39 2.96 -29.65 -51.59
N ALA A 40 2.49 -30.28 -50.51
CA ALA A 40 2.37 -31.74 -50.44
C ALA A 40 1.23 -32.10 -49.47
N ALA A 41 0.31 -32.95 -49.93
CA ALA A 41 -0.94 -33.28 -49.28
C ALA A 41 -0.93 -34.69 -48.64
N ALA A 42 -1.68 -34.78 -47.54
CA ALA A 42 -2.55 -35.88 -47.07
C ALA A 42 -1.90 -37.14 -46.43
N PRO A 43 -2.64 -37.99 -45.66
CA PRO A 43 -4.06 -37.88 -45.22
C PRO A 43 -4.37 -38.20 -43.73
N THR A 44 -5.57 -37.78 -43.32
CA THR A 44 -6.55 -38.39 -42.39
C THR A 44 -6.16 -38.86 -40.98
N THR A 45 -6.80 -38.28 -39.96
CA THR A 45 -7.70 -39.05 -39.08
C THR A 45 -8.75 -38.13 -38.44
N SER A 46 -10.02 -38.46 -38.65
CA SER A 46 -11.18 -37.85 -38.00
C SER A 46 -11.39 -38.57 -36.66
N ALA A 47 -11.32 -37.85 -35.54
CA ALA A 47 -11.75 -38.32 -34.24
C ALA A 47 -12.65 -37.27 -33.60
N ALA A 48 -13.83 -37.72 -33.20
CA ALA A 48 -14.97 -36.93 -32.75
C ALA A 48 -14.65 -36.10 -31.49
N ALA A 49 -15.18 -34.88 -31.47
CA ALA A 49 -15.20 -34.02 -30.31
C ALA A 49 -16.18 -34.56 -29.26
N GLU A 50 -15.67 -34.99 -28.11
CA GLU A 50 -16.45 -35.07 -26.88
C GLU A 50 -16.51 -33.67 -26.23
N PRO A 51 -17.68 -33.24 -25.73
CA PRO A 51 -17.78 -32.00 -24.98
C PRO A 51 -17.23 -32.26 -23.57
N THR A 52 -15.98 -31.87 -23.32
CA THR A 52 -15.46 -31.81 -21.96
C THR A 52 -16.21 -30.70 -21.23
N ALA A 53 -17.18 -31.08 -20.41
CA ALA A 53 -17.76 -30.20 -19.42
C ALA A 53 -16.64 -29.75 -18.48
N THR A 54 -16.11 -28.54 -18.68
CA THR A 54 -15.28 -27.85 -17.71
C THR A 54 -16.15 -27.55 -16.50
N THR A 55 -16.24 -28.53 -15.61
CA THR A 55 -16.66 -28.29 -14.23
C THR A 55 -15.60 -27.37 -13.64
N ALA A 56 -15.94 -26.09 -13.48
CA ALA A 56 -15.15 -25.19 -12.65
C ALA A 56 -15.07 -25.83 -11.27
N ALA A 57 -13.92 -26.42 -10.97
CA ALA A 57 -13.62 -26.86 -9.63
C ALA A 57 -13.62 -25.59 -8.75
N PRO A 58 -14.23 -25.64 -7.55
CA PRO A 58 -14.14 -24.52 -6.62
C PRO A 58 -12.66 -24.33 -6.28
N ASP A 59 -12.19 -23.07 -6.33
CA ASP A 59 -10.89 -22.63 -5.82
C ASP A 59 -10.80 -23.03 -4.33
N ALA A 60 -10.34 -24.25 -4.10
CA ALA A 60 -9.89 -24.70 -2.80
C ALA A 60 -8.65 -23.87 -2.49
N GLY A 61 -8.78 -23.00 -1.49
CA GLY A 61 -7.69 -22.19 -0.95
C GLY A 61 -6.49 -23.06 -0.60
N GLY A 62 -5.55 -23.13 -1.53
CA GLY A 62 -4.23 -23.67 -1.31
C GLY A 62 -3.44 -22.68 -0.46
N SER A 63 -3.01 -23.13 0.70
CA SER A 63 -1.87 -22.56 1.43
C SER A 63 -0.65 -22.61 0.50
N GLY A 64 -0.39 -21.53 -0.23
CA GLY A 64 0.75 -21.45 -1.16
C GLY A 64 0.74 -20.29 -2.15
N SER A 65 -0.36 -19.56 -2.31
CA SER A 65 -0.44 -18.44 -3.26
C SER A 65 -0.88 -17.15 -2.56
N ALA A 66 -0.25 -16.04 -2.92
CA ALA A 66 -0.60 -14.72 -2.41
C ALA A 66 -2.09 -14.39 -2.68
N ALA A 67 -2.76 -13.75 -1.72
CA ALA A 67 -4.16 -13.32 -1.88
C ALA A 67 -4.29 -12.22 -2.95
N SER A 68 -5.37 -12.20 -3.72
CA SER A 68 -5.67 -11.12 -4.66
C SER A 68 -6.04 -9.81 -3.95
N GLY A 69 -5.95 -8.68 -4.65
CA GLY A 69 -6.41 -7.38 -4.15
C GLY A 69 -7.89 -7.40 -3.77
N THR A 70 -8.73 -8.06 -4.57
CA THR A 70 -10.16 -8.24 -4.27
C THR A 70 -10.41 -8.99 -2.96
N LYS A 71 -9.57 -10.00 -2.64
CA LYS A 71 -9.64 -10.73 -1.37
C LYS A 71 -9.14 -9.86 -0.21
N LEU A 72 -8.04 -9.12 -0.39
CA LEU A 72 -7.52 -8.20 0.62
C LEU A 72 -8.49 -7.06 0.94
N LYS A 73 -9.25 -6.58 -0.05
CA LYS A 73 -10.29 -5.56 0.15
C LYS A 73 -11.33 -5.97 1.19
N THR A 74 -11.62 -7.27 1.31
CA THR A 74 -12.57 -7.79 2.31
C THR A 74 -12.06 -7.67 3.75
N LEU A 75 -10.76 -7.41 3.92
CA LEU A 75 -10.10 -7.20 5.21
C LEU A 75 -10.06 -5.72 5.62
N LEU A 76 -10.36 -4.80 4.70
CA LEU A 76 -10.34 -3.38 5.00
C LEU A 76 -11.40 -3.03 6.07
N PRO A 77 -11.11 -2.07 6.96
CA PRO A 77 -12.10 -1.62 7.92
C PRO A 77 -13.31 -1.05 7.20
N THR A 78 -14.49 -1.29 7.77
CA THR A 78 -15.76 -0.69 7.39
C THR A 78 -16.23 0.23 8.52
N ALA A 79 -17.28 1.02 8.30
CA ALA A 79 -17.88 1.81 9.38
C ALA A 79 -18.26 0.97 10.63
N ALA A 80 -18.58 -0.31 10.47
CA ALA A 80 -18.93 -1.21 11.56
C ALA A 80 -17.71 -1.79 12.30
N THR A 81 -16.57 -1.91 11.63
CA THR A 81 -15.36 -2.56 12.16
C THR A 81 -14.23 -1.58 12.49
N ALA A 82 -14.41 -0.30 12.16
CA ALA A 82 -13.46 0.76 12.44
C ALA A 82 -13.11 0.84 13.93
N PRO A 83 -11.85 1.20 14.27
CA PRO A 83 -11.47 1.50 15.64
C PRO A 83 -12.37 2.57 16.25
N LYS A 84 -12.62 2.48 17.56
CA LYS A 84 -13.54 3.40 18.24
C LYS A 84 -13.13 4.86 18.02
N GLY A 85 -14.07 5.65 17.49
CA GLY A 85 -13.87 7.07 17.22
C GLY A 85 -13.20 7.39 15.89
N TRP A 86 -12.71 6.36 15.17
CA TRP A 86 -12.19 6.51 13.83
C TRP A 86 -13.32 6.37 12.80
N LYS A 87 -13.19 7.08 11.68
CA LYS A 87 -14.11 7.00 10.54
C LYS A 87 -13.37 6.41 9.35
N VAL A 88 -14.06 5.59 8.57
CA VAL A 88 -13.54 5.10 7.29
C VAL A 88 -13.86 6.11 6.20
N ASP A 89 -12.87 6.37 5.35
CA ASP A 89 -13.04 7.13 4.12
C ASP A 89 -12.96 6.18 2.92
N ASP A 90 -14.12 5.64 2.55
CA ASP A 90 -14.25 4.71 1.42
C ASP A 90 -14.02 5.40 0.07
N SER A 91 -13.97 6.74 0.00
CA SER A 91 -13.72 7.44 -1.26
C SER A 91 -12.29 7.24 -1.77
N ALA A 92 -11.37 6.88 -0.86
CA ALA A 92 -9.97 6.54 -1.15
C ALA A 92 -9.73 5.03 -1.25
N ALA A 93 -10.78 4.19 -1.20
CA ALA A 93 -10.63 2.75 -1.22
C ALA A 93 -10.16 2.24 -2.60
N PHE A 94 -9.11 1.41 -2.60
CA PHE A 94 -8.51 0.86 -3.80
C PHE A 94 -8.05 -0.59 -3.60
N ASP A 95 -8.05 -1.39 -4.66
CA ASP A 95 -7.46 -2.72 -4.68
C ASP A 95 -6.86 -3.04 -6.06
N THR A 96 -5.84 -3.91 -6.10
CA THR A 96 -5.16 -4.28 -7.36
C THR A 96 -5.94 -5.26 -8.24
N GLY A 97 -7.19 -5.59 -7.90
CA GLY A 97 -8.02 -6.52 -8.64
C GLY A 97 -7.71 -7.99 -8.35
N ALA A 98 -8.14 -8.86 -9.27
CA ALA A 98 -8.00 -10.32 -9.14
C ALA A 98 -6.59 -10.84 -9.46
N ASN A 99 -5.78 -10.04 -10.16
CA ASN A 99 -4.44 -10.45 -10.60
C ASN A 99 -3.45 -10.38 -9.44
N VAL A 100 -2.61 -11.41 -9.35
CA VAL A 100 -1.54 -11.55 -8.37
C VAL A 100 -0.22 -11.58 -9.11
N LYS A 101 0.72 -10.70 -8.74
CA LYS A 101 2.04 -10.70 -9.36
C LYS A 101 2.84 -11.92 -8.89
N ALA A 102 3.43 -12.64 -9.83
CA ALA A 102 4.29 -13.78 -9.54
C ALA A 102 5.72 -13.33 -9.19
N ASP A 103 6.23 -12.33 -9.94
CA ASP A 103 7.55 -11.74 -9.69
C ASP A 103 7.37 -10.39 -8.99
N PRO A 104 7.96 -10.21 -7.79
CA PRO A 104 7.95 -8.94 -7.10
C PRO A 104 8.80 -7.84 -7.76
N GLY A 105 9.75 -8.21 -8.64
CA GLY A 105 10.78 -7.29 -9.12
C GLY A 105 11.84 -6.98 -8.07
N SER A 106 12.69 -5.98 -8.36
CA SER A 106 13.75 -5.57 -7.45
C SER A 106 13.22 -4.68 -6.31
N PRO A 107 13.62 -4.92 -5.05
CA PRO A 107 13.25 -4.06 -3.93
C PRO A 107 13.90 -2.67 -4.09
N LEU A 108 13.20 -1.64 -3.63
CA LEU A 108 13.64 -0.24 -3.70
C LEU A 108 14.06 0.29 -2.32
N LEU A 109 13.42 -0.18 -1.24
CA LEU A 109 13.68 0.25 0.14
C LEU A 109 15.15 0.17 0.58
N PRO A 110 15.96 -0.80 0.13
CA PRO A 110 17.39 -0.81 0.46
C PRO A 110 18.13 0.46 0.02
N ASP A 111 17.71 1.08 -1.09
CA ASP A 111 18.33 2.25 -1.71
C ASP A 111 17.57 3.56 -1.45
N ASP A 112 16.40 3.49 -0.81
CA ASP A 112 15.57 4.64 -0.48
C ASP A 112 16.23 5.61 0.51
N ASP A 113 16.07 6.91 0.22
CA ASP A 113 16.37 7.98 1.16
C ASP A 113 15.43 7.94 2.38
N CYS A 114 15.98 8.18 3.57
CA CYS A 114 15.24 8.10 4.84
C CYS A 114 14.03 9.05 4.90
N ALA A 115 14.14 10.27 4.37
CA ALA A 115 13.03 11.22 4.36
C ALA A 115 11.95 10.78 3.37
N ARG A 116 12.33 10.24 2.20
CA ARG A 116 11.37 9.65 1.26
C ARG A 116 10.60 8.51 1.91
N ALA A 117 11.28 7.52 2.46
CA ALA A 117 10.65 6.31 2.96
C ALA A 117 9.83 6.54 4.26
N LEU A 118 10.37 7.31 5.22
CA LEU A 118 9.81 7.38 6.57
C LEU A 118 8.94 8.61 6.84
N THR A 119 9.07 9.67 6.04
CA THR A 119 8.27 10.90 6.20
C THR A 119 7.25 11.08 5.07
N ASN A 120 7.62 10.81 3.82
CA ASN A 120 6.78 11.15 2.67
C ASN A 120 6.06 9.95 2.04
N GLY A 121 6.51 8.72 2.29
CA GLY A 121 6.01 7.52 1.63
C GLY A 121 4.79 6.86 2.28
N GLY A 122 4.62 7.05 3.59
CA GLY A 122 3.52 6.44 4.35
C GLY A 122 3.59 4.91 4.39
N ALA A 123 2.46 4.29 4.76
CA ALA A 123 2.32 2.86 4.97
C ALA A 123 2.67 2.07 3.70
N GLN A 124 2.17 2.51 2.54
CA GLN A 124 2.35 1.74 1.30
C GLN A 124 3.80 1.72 0.81
N THR A 125 4.57 2.80 0.97
CA THR A 125 6.01 2.77 0.61
C THR A 125 6.77 1.74 1.42
N LEU A 126 6.43 1.54 2.70
CA LEU A 126 7.12 0.56 3.55
C LEU A 126 6.66 -0.88 3.33
N THR A 127 5.64 -1.11 2.50
CA THR A 127 5.10 -2.46 2.26
C THR A 127 5.03 -2.82 0.79
N SER A 128 5.34 -1.91 -0.14
CA SER A 128 5.16 -2.16 -1.57
C SER A 128 6.18 -3.11 -2.16
N ASP A 129 7.40 -3.12 -1.62
CA ASP A 129 8.43 -4.06 -2.05
C ASP A 129 7.95 -5.49 -1.77
N TYR A 130 8.23 -6.39 -2.71
CA TYR A 130 7.75 -7.76 -2.71
C TYR A 130 6.23 -8.02 -2.75
N ALA A 131 5.40 -6.97 -2.72
CA ALA A 131 3.95 -7.14 -2.69
C ALA A 131 3.42 -7.71 -4.01
N ALA A 132 2.68 -8.82 -3.91
CA ALA A 132 2.04 -9.48 -5.04
C ALA A 132 0.69 -8.82 -5.41
N ALA A 133 -0.02 -8.31 -4.40
CA ALA A 133 -1.27 -7.55 -4.53
C ALA A 133 -1.49 -6.70 -3.27
N TYR A 134 -2.36 -5.68 -3.36
CA TYR A 134 -2.72 -4.88 -2.19
C TYR A 134 -4.13 -4.33 -2.26
N ALA A 135 -4.64 -3.93 -1.10
CA ALA A 135 -5.86 -3.14 -0.95
C ALA A 135 -5.67 -2.08 0.14
N THR A 136 -6.22 -0.89 -0.06
CA THR A 136 -6.06 0.26 0.83
C THR A 136 -7.38 1.00 1.04
N THR A 137 -7.51 1.69 2.17
CA THR A 137 -8.57 2.66 2.45
C THR A 137 -8.06 3.79 3.34
N GLY A 138 -8.78 4.92 3.33
CA GLY A 138 -8.52 6.02 4.23
C GLY A 138 -9.18 5.80 5.59
N LEU A 139 -8.54 6.32 6.63
CA LEU A 139 -9.11 6.48 7.95
C LEU A 139 -8.97 7.95 8.40
N THR A 140 -9.93 8.41 9.19
CA THR A 140 -9.84 9.68 9.91
C THR A 140 -9.92 9.42 11.40
N ASP A 141 -8.95 9.93 12.14
CA ASP A 141 -8.89 9.80 13.59
C ASP A 141 -9.92 10.73 14.29
N PRO A 142 -10.13 10.59 15.62
CA PRO A 142 -11.06 11.44 16.36
C PRO A 142 -10.71 12.93 16.40
N ASN A 143 -9.49 13.31 15.98
CA ASN A 143 -8.97 14.66 15.91
C ASN A 143 -8.92 15.19 14.46
N ASP A 144 -9.60 14.53 13.52
CA ASP A 144 -9.61 14.83 12.09
C ASP A 144 -8.25 14.65 11.38
N GLY A 145 -7.34 13.87 11.95
CA GLY A 145 -6.10 13.43 11.31
C GLY A 145 -6.34 12.33 10.28
N SER A 146 -5.75 12.47 9.10
CA SER A 146 -5.82 11.47 8.03
C SER A 146 -4.78 10.37 8.20
N SER A 147 -5.20 9.14 7.92
CA SER A 147 -4.40 7.92 7.96
C SER A 147 -4.73 7.04 6.78
N THR A 148 -3.76 6.24 6.34
CA THR A 148 -3.98 5.20 5.34
C THR A 148 -3.82 3.84 6.00
N VAL A 149 -4.75 2.92 5.73
CA VAL A 149 -4.59 1.50 6.06
C VAL A 149 -4.40 0.73 4.77
N VAL A 150 -3.36 -0.09 4.71
CA VAL A 150 -3.08 -0.94 3.58
C VAL A 150 -2.84 -2.37 4.01
N PHE A 151 -3.37 -3.31 3.23
CA PHE A 151 -3.06 -4.73 3.32
C PHE A 151 -2.33 -5.12 2.05
N ASN A 152 -1.14 -5.72 2.20
CA ASN A 152 -0.35 -6.27 1.11
C ASN A 152 -0.26 -7.78 1.28
N SER A 153 -0.45 -8.53 0.20
CA SER A 153 -0.15 -9.96 0.16
C SER A 153 1.17 -10.20 -0.54
N TYR A 154 1.83 -11.29 -0.15
CA TYR A 154 3.15 -11.66 -0.62
C TYR A 154 3.16 -13.11 -1.06
N GLN A 155 4.10 -13.46 -1.92
CA GLN A 155 4.40 -14.87 -2.14
C GLN A 155 4.98 -15.48 -0.86
N PRO A 156 4.95 -16.81 -0.70
CA PRO A 156 5.44 -17.47 0.52
C PRO A 156 6.84 -17.02 0.94
N GLY A 157 6.94 -16.44 2.14
CA GLY A 157 8.19 -15.98 2.74
C GLY A 157 8.63 -14.56 2.36
N ASP A 158 8.02 -13.94 1.35
CA ASP A 158 8.37 -12.58 0.91
C ASP A 158 7.91 -11.50 1.89
N ALA A 159 6.80 -11.73 2.62
CA ALA A 159 6.38 -10.84 3.70
C ALA A 159 7.46 -10.73 4.80
N ALA A 160 8.14 -11.83 5.13
CA ALA A 160 9.20 -11.82 6.13
C ALA A 160 10.44 -11.07 5.62
N LYS A 161 10.75 -11.17 4.32
CA LYS A 161 11.81 -10.36 3.69
C LYS A 161 11.47 -8.88 3.76
N GLN A 162 10.22 -8.51 3.46
CA GLN A 162 9.75 -7.14 3.57
C GLN A 162 9.91 -6.59 4.98
N MET A 163 9.44 -7.31 6.01
CA MET A 163 9.61 -6.91 7.40
C MET A 163 11.09 -6.77 7.81
N ALA A 164 11.97 -7.62 7.27
CA ALA A 164 13.41 -7.52 7.49
C ALA A 164 14.02 -6.25 6.84
N GLU A 165 13.60 -5.89 5.63
CA GLU A 165 14.06 -4.67 4.96
C GLU A 165 13.59 -3.41 5.67
N VAL A 166 12.32 -3.36 6.11
CA VAL A 166 11.82 -2.23 6.91
C VAL A 166 12.59 -2.13 8.24
N THR A 167 12.90 -3.26 8.87
CA THR A 167 13.73 -3.30 10.08
C THR A 167 15.15 -2.80 9.80
N ALA A 168 15.75 -3.14 8.66
CA ALA A 168 17.06 -2.65 8.26
C ALA A 168 17.04 -1.14 7.97
N LEU A 169 16.02 -0.66 7.26
CA LEU A 169 15.78 0.76 6.98
C LEU A 169 15.69 1.57 8.28
N THR A 170 14.88 1.15 9.25
CA THR A 170 14.73 1.88 10.52
C THR A 170 16.03 1.95 11.33
N LYS A 171 16.88 0.93 11.25
CA LYS A 171 18.23 0.95 11.85
C LYS A 171 19.17 1.91 11.11
N ARG A 172 19.19 1.84 9.77
CA ARG A 172 19.99 2.74 8.92
C ARG A 172 19.59 4.20 9.10
N CYS A 173 18.29 4.45 9.23
CA CYS A 173 17.69 5.77 9.36
C CYS A 173 17.44 6.19 10.82
N ALA A 174 18.08 5.55 11.81
CA ALA A 174 17.85 5.83 13.23
C ALA A 174 17.95 7.34 13.59
N SER A 175 18.81 8.06 12.87
CA SER A 175 18.83 9.52 12.82
C SER A 175 19.13 9.97 11.39
N PHE A 176 18.36 10.91 10.87
CA PHE A 176 18.63 11.55 9.57
C PHE A 176 18.25 13.03 9.62
N SER A 177 18.57 13.78 8.56
CA SER A 177 18.17 15.18 8.42
C SER A 177 17.30 15.35 7.18
N SER A 178 16.22 16.13 7.31
CA SER A 178 15.41 16.60 6.18
C SER A 178 15.49 18.11 6.08
N LYS A 179 14.91 18.71 5.03
CA LYS A 179 14.76 20.16 4.91
C LYS A 179 13.32 20.57 5.16
N ASP A 180 13.13 21.60 5.98
CA ASP A 180 11.83 22.26 6.11
C ASP A 180 11.48 23.08 4.86
N MET A 181 10.26 23.63 4.83
CA MET A 181 9.80 24.47 3.72
C MET A 181 10.64 25.74 3.52
N SER A 182 11.42 26.16 4.52
CA SER A 182 12.36 27.28 4.43
C SER A 182 13.77 26.85 3.99
N GLY A 183 13.99 25.55 3.72
CA GLY A 183 15.26 24.96 3.33
C GLY A 183 16.22 24.70 4.49
N LYS A 184 15.81 24.92 5.75
CA LYS A 184 16.64 24.64 6.93
C LYS A 184 16.65 23.16 7.24
N ALA A 185 17.81 22.66 7.69
CA ALA A 185 17.95 21.28 8.11
C ALA A 185 17.19 21.03 9.42
N VAL A 186 16.35 20.00 9.43
CA VAL A 186 15.62 19.48 10.58
C VAL A 186 16.13 18.08 10.88
N LYS A 187 16.54 17.84 12.12
CA LYS A 187 16.98 16.51 12.55
C LYS A 187 15.75 15.65 12.88
N MET A 188 15.75 14.43 12.37
CA MET A 188 14.73 13.42 12.57
C MET A 188 15.31 12.28 13.42
N THR A 189 14.53 11.81 14.40
CA THR A 189 14.86 10.63 15.21
C THR A 189 13.85 9.53 14.92
N VAL A 190 14.33 8.34 14.57
CA VAL A 190 13.48 7.19 14.28
C VAL A 190 13.56 6.21 15.43
N THR A 191 12.41 5.76 15.91
CA THR A 191 12.30 4.66 16.87
C THR A 191 11.44 3.56 16.29
N ALA A 192 11.86 2.31 16.42
CA ALA A 192 11.09 1.16 15.97
C ALA A 192 10.94 0.15 17.12
N LYS A 193 9.71 -0.28 17.43
CA LYS A 193 9.41 -1.20 18.53
C LYS A 193 8.37 -2.24 18.13
N PRO A 194 8.40 -3.47 18.67
CA PRO A 194 7.33 -4.43 18.42
C PRO A 194 6.01 -4.01 19.10
N VAL A 195 4.89 -4.39 18.52
CA VAL A 195 3.55 -4.23 19.11
C VAL A 195 3.13 -5.55 19.76
N ALA A 196 3.03 -5.55 21.08
CA ALA A 196 2.80 -6.78 21.84
C ALA A 196 1.47 -7.47 21.49
N GLY A 197 1.57 -8.74 21.07
CA GLY A 197 0.43 -9.57 20.70
C GLY A 197 -0.28 -9.11 19.44
N ALA A 198 0.44 -8.52 18.48
CA ALA A 198 -0.05 -8.21 17.15
C ALA A 198 0.74 -9.01 16.11
N GLY A 199 0.04 -9.93 15.42
CA GLY A 199 0.60 -10.76 14.35
C GLY A 199 1.74 -11.69 14.77
N ASP A 200 2.39 -12.28 13.76
CA ASP A 200 3.64 -13.05 13.88
C ASP A 200 4.83 -12.12 14.12
N GLN A 201 4.84 -10.98 13.41
CA GLN A 201 5.80 -9.89 13.56
C GLN A 201 5.07 -8.56 13.51
N SER A 202 5.58 -7.56 14.22
CA SER A 202 5.07 -6.20 14.15
C SER A 202 6.15 -5.17 14.41
N LEU A 203 5.95 -3.98 13.86
CA LEU A 203 6.88 -2.87 14.00
C LEU A 203 6.10 -1.55 14.04
N ASP A 204 6.14 -0.87 15.18
CA ASP A 204 5.69 0.50 15.38
C ASP A 204 6.90 1.42 15.21
N ILE A 205 6.87 2.18 14.10
CA ILE A 205 7.89 3.11 13.67
C ILE A 205 7.40 4.51 13.94
N THR A 206 8.11 5.26 14.79
CA THR A 206 7.85 6.68 15.01
C THR A 206 9.01 7.52 14.49
N VAL A 207 8.70 8.56 13.73
CA VAL A 207 9.66 9.58 13.29
C VAL A 207 9.37 10.89 14.02
N LYS A 208 10.32 11.35 14.83
CA LYS A 208 10.20 12.59 15.61
C LYS A 208 11.16 13.66 15.11
N PRO A 209 10.67 14.79 14.58
CA PRO A 209 11.50 15.94 14.25
C PRO A 209 11.95 16.72 15.47
N THR A 210 13.06 17.43 15.34
CA THR A 210 13.44 18.53 16.25
C THR A 210 12.85 19.85 15.74
N GLY A 211 11.95 20.46 16.50
CA GLY A 211 11.34 21.75 16.14
C GLY A 211 10.05 21.61 15.34
N ASN A 212 9.73 22.63 14.54
CA ASN A 212 8.45 22.75 13.84
C ASN A 212 8.49 22.04 12.48
N TYR A 213 8.36 20.72 12.50
CA TYR A 213 8.24 19.89 11.30
C TYR A 213 7.27 18.74 11.61
N VAL A 214 6.73 18.10 10.57
CA VAL A 214 5.73 17.04 10.73
C VAL A 214 6.41 15.73 11.13
N GLY A 215 5.98 15.15 12.25
CA GLY A 215 6.29 13.78 12.66
C GLY A 215 5.31 12.77 12.07
N SER A 216 5.72 11.50 12.07
CA SER A 216 4.91 10.40 11.56
C SER A 216 4.98 9.19 12.49
N GLU A 217 3.95 8.37 12.43
CA GLU A 217 3.92 7.04 13.03
C GLU A 217 3.38 6.06 11.97
N ILE A 218 4.05 4.93 11.80
CA ILE A 218 3.64 3.86 10.89
C ILE A 218 3.75 2.55 11.65
N VAL A 219 2.67 1.77 11.69
CA VAL A 219 2.65 0.47 12.34
C VAL A 219 2.41 -0.61 11.31
N LEU A 220 3.31 -1.58 11.24
CA LEU A 220 3.22 -2.76 10.39
C LEU A 220 2.91 -3.98 11.26
N VAL A 221 2.02 -4.86 10.78
CA VAL A 221 1.69 -6.14 11.41
C VAL A 221 1.66 -7.21 10.33
N GLN A 222 2.55 -8.20 10.46
CA GLN A 222 2.60 -9.38 9.60
C GLN A 222 1.83 -10.53 10.23
N SER A 223 1.03 -11.24 9.42
CA SER A 223 0.50 -12.57 9.76
C SER A 223 0.62 -13.47 8.53
N GLY A 224 1.47 -14.49 8.62
CA GLY A 224 1.86 -15.30 7.46
C GLY A 224 2.44 -14.45 6.33
N ASP A 225 1.82 -14.55 5.15
CA ASP A 225 2.25 -13.87 3.92
C ASP A 225 1.41 -12.62 3.62
N VAL A 226 0.85 -11.99 4.66
CA VAL A 226 0.13 -10.72 4.58
C VAL A 226 0.72 -9.73 5.59
N ILE A 227 0.91 -8.48 5.15
CA ILE A 227 1.27 -7.35 6.01
C ILE A 227 0.15 -6.33 5.96
N MET A 228 -0.39 -5.99 7.12
CA MET A 228 -1.21 -4.80 7.32
C MET A 228 -0.32 -3.67 7.79
N ALA A 229 -0.47 -2.49 7.22
CA ALA A 229 0.19 -1.28 7.70
C ALA A 229 -0.81 -0.13 7.84
N VAL A 230 -0.61 0.69 8.87
CA VAL A 230 -1.37 1.92 9.10
C VAL A 230 -0.42 3.06 9.41
N ASP A 231 -0.66 4.23 8.81
CA ASP A 231 0.14 5.44 9.04
C ASP A 231 -0.69 6.58 9.65
N GLN A 232 0.01 7.56 10.21
CA GLN A 232 -0.53 8.87 10.55
C GLN A 232 0.60 9.91 10.59
N SER A 233 0.22 11.18 10.69
CA SER A 233 1.15 12.29 10.93
C SER A 233 0.58 13.28 11.95
N ASP A 234 1.44 14.11 12.52
CA ASP A 234 1.02 15.19 13.42
C ASP A 234 0.64 16.50 12.69
N ALA A 235 0.49 16.47 11.36
CA ALA A 235 0.14 17.63 10.56
C ALA A 235 -1.22 18.26 10.93
N ALA A 236 -2.17 17.42 11.38
CA ALA A 236 -3.49 17.85 11.85
C ALA A 236 -3.56 18.08 13.36
N GLY A 237 -2.47 17.85 14.11
CA GLY A 237 -2.42 17.96 15.55
C GLY A 237 -1.75 16.76 16.22
N ALA A 238 -2.03 16.55 17.51
CA ALA A 238 -1.37 15.49 18.26
C ALA A 238 -1.79 14.08 17.79
N MET A 239 -0.80 13.28 17.37
CA MET A 239 -0.95 11.87 17.01
C MET A 239 -1.54 11.02 18.16
N LYS A 240 -2.40 10.06 17.80
CA LYS A 240 -2.88 9.01 18.72
C LYS A 240 -2.06 7.75 18.52
N PRO A 241 -1.49 7.11 19.55
CA PRO A 241 -0.68 5.90 19.36
C PRO A 241 -1.41 4.86 18.50
N LEU A 242 -0.79 4.44 17.39
CA LEU A 242 -1.38 3.52 16.43
C LEU A 242 -1.28 2.07 16.87
N GLY A 243 -0.39 1.70 17.80
CA GLY A 243 -0.25 0.32 18.28
C GLY A 243 -1.58 -0.39 18.60
N PRO A 244 -2.48 0.17 19.43
CA PRO A 244 -3.80 -0.41 19.70
C PRO A 244 -4.71 -0.47 18.46
N VAL A 245 -4.66 0.55 17.59
CA VAL A 245 -5.44 0.62 16.35
C VAL A 245 -5.00 -0.47 15.39
N ALA A 246 -3.70 -0.58 15.15
CA ALA A 246 -3.08 -1.60 14.32
C ALA A 246 -3.40 -3.01 14.83
N LYS A 247 -3.37 -3.24 16.15
CA LYS A 247 -3.75 -4.52 16.75
C LYS A 247 -5.20 -4.89 16.48
N GLN A 248 -6.13 -3.92 16.58
CA GLN A 248 -7.54 -4.16 16.25
C GLN A 248 -7.72 -4.46 14.76
N LEU A 249 -7.11 -3.65 13.89
CA LEU A 249 -7.20 -3.83 12.43
C LEU A 249 -6.59 -5.17 11.98
N ALA A 250 -5.48 -5.58 12.58
CA ALA A 250 -4.82 -6.84 12.27
C ALA A 250 -5.57 -8.08 12.78
N ALA A 251 -6.58 -7.93 13.64
CA ALA A 251 -7.34 -9.07 14.18
C ALA A 251 -8.15 -9.84 13.13
N VAL A 252 -8.36 -9.24 11.94
CA VAL A 252 -8.99 -9.91 10.79
C VAL A 252 -8.01 -10.73 9.95
N LEU A 253 -6.71 -10.58 10.19
CA LEU A 253 -5.71 -11.39 9.49
C LEU A 253 -5.88 -12.86 9.91
N PRO A 254 -5.73 -13.80 8.98
CA PRO A 254 -5.71 -15.21 9.32
C PRO A 254 -4.51 -15.46 10.25
N LEU A 255 -4.80 -15.79 11.51
CA LEU A 255 -3.81 -16.30 12.44
C LEU A 255 -3.52 -17.76 12.07
N LYS A 256 -2.24 -18.13 11.99
CA LYS A 256 -1.81 -19.52 11.79
C LYS A 256 -2.03 -20.36 13.03
#